data_AF-A0A1F4DN56-F1
#
_entry.id   AF-A0A1F4DN56-F1
#
_cell.length_a   1.000
_cell.length_b   1.000
_cell.length_c   1.000
_cell.angle_alpha   90.00
_cell.angle_beta   90.00
_cell.angle_gamma   90.00
#
_symmetry.space_group_name_H-M   'P 1'
#
loop_
_entity.id
_entity.type
_entity.pdbx_description
1 polymer ?
#
loop_
_entity_poly.entity_id
_entity_poly.type
_entity_poly.pdbx_seq_one_letter_code
_entity_poly.pdbx_strand_id
1 'polypeptide(L)'
;MAQFQQAHRQWVEEALTGEMAARDDRWSEAIAVGSLAFVNKVKVELGIKAMFREVAKTGGAYTLRGSQGALTQVILAEKVTR
;
A
#
# COMPACT_ATOMS: atom_id res chain seq x y z
N MET A 1 -25.43 -16.33 17.06
CA MET A 1 -24.51 -16.84 16.01
C MET A 1 -24.99 -16.54 14.59
N ALA A 2 -26.27 -16.75 14.25
CA ALA A 2 -26.78 -16.53 12.88
C ALA A 2 -26.67 -15.09 12.36
N GLN A 3 -26.95 -14.07 13.20
CA GLN A 3 -26.85 -12.66 12.79
C GLN A 3 -25.42 -12.24 12.41
N PHE A 4 -24.41 -12.71 13.15
CA PHE A 4 -23.02 -12.40 12.84
C PHE A 4 -22.60 -12.99 11.48
N GLN A 5 -22.97 -14.24 11.23
CA GLN A 5 -22.67 -14.92 9.97
C GLN A 5 -23.35 -14.23 8.78
N GLN A 6 -24.57 -13.72 8.97
CA GLN A 6 -25.30 -12.99 7.94
C GLN A 6 -24.67 -11.62 7.67
N ALA A 7 -24.35 -10.84 8.71
CA ALA A 7 -23.68 -9.55 8.57
C ALA A 7 -22.30 -9.69 7.92
N HIS A 8 -21.51 -10.68 8.34
CA HIS A 8 -20.22 -10.97 7.73
C HIS A 8 -20.34 -11.31 6.25
N ARG A 9 -21.31 -12.14 5.86
CA ARG A 9 -21.57 -12.46 4.46
C ARG A 9 -21.92 -11.22 3.64
N GLN A 10 -22.80 -10.38 4.16
CA GLN A 10 -23.19 -9.14 3.49
C GLN A 10 -22.00 -8.21 3.27
N TRP A 11 -21.13 -8.02 4.27
CA TRP A 11 -19.92 -7.21 4.11
C TRP A 11 -18.96 -7.76 3.07
N VAL A 12 -18.83 -9.08 2.98
CA VAL A 12 -18.01 -9.72 1.94
C VAL A 12 -18.63 -9.52 0.56
N GLU A 13 -19.93 -9.73 0.41
CA GLU A 13 -20.64 -9.54 -0.86
C GLU A 13 -20.59 -8.07 -1.33
N GLU A 14 -20.77 -7.11 -0.42
CA GLU A 14 -20.64 -5.68 -0.69
C GLU A 14 -19.21 -5.30 -1.11
N ALA A 15 -18.19 -5.81 -0.40
CA ALA A 15 -16.80 -5.54 -0.73
C ALA A 15 -16.37 -6.11 -2.09
N LEU A 16 -16.94 -7.26 -2.49
CA LEU A 16 -16.66 -7.91 -3.77
C LEU A 16 -17.40 -7.26 -4.95
N THR A 17 -18.57 -6.66 -4.72
CA THR A 17 -19.41 -6.08 -5.77
C THR A 17 -19.21 -4.57 -5.96
N GLY A 18 -18.65 -3.87 -4.99
CA GLY A 18 -18.31 -2.44 -5.11
C GLY A 18 -17.01 -2.17 -5.88
N GLU A 19 -16.78 -0.91 -6.25
CA GLU A 19 -15.50 -0.43 -6.81
C GLU A 19 -14.29 -0.64 -5.88
N MET A 20 -14.52 -1.07 -4.63
CA MET A 20 -13.51 -1.48 -3.65
C MET A 20 -12.79 -2.80 -4.00
N ALA A 21 -13.21 -3.51 -5.04
CA ALA A 21 -12.51 -4.71 -5.51
C ALA A 21 -11.12 -4.41 -6.12
N ALA A 22 -10.85 -3.15 -6.49
CA ALA A 22 -9.53 -2.75 -6.96
C ALA A 22 -8.54 -2.67 -5.80
N ARG A 23 -7.36 -3.29 -5.98
CA ARG A 23 -6.25 -3.23 -5.02
C ARG A 23 -5.84 -1.76 -4.82
N ASP A 24 -6.06 -1.23 -3.61
CA ASP A 24 -5.60 0.10 -3.22
C ASP A 24 -4.07 0.06 -3.02
N ASP A 25 -3.36 0.84 -3.84
CA ASP A 25 -1.90 0.91 -3.87
C ASP A 25 -1.33 1.43 -2.54
N ARG A 26 -2.09 2.27 -1.81
CA ARG A 26 -1.66 2.82 -0.52
C ARG A 26 -1.45 1.72 0.51
N TRP A 27 -2.28 0.69 0.52
CA TRP A 27 -2.16 -0.42 1.48
C TRP A 27 -1.19 -1.50 1.03
N SER A 28 -0.98 -1.60 -0.27
CA SER A 28 -0.30 -2.76 -0.85
C SER A 28 1.11 -2.48 -1.38
N GLU A 29 1.48 -1.20 -1.51
CA GLU A 29 2.80 -0.74 -1.97
C GLU A 29 3.49 0.22 -0.99
N ALA A 30 2.78 0.74 0.02
CA ALA A 30 3.35 1.60 1.05
C ALA A 30 3.65 0.85 2.35
N ILE A 31 4.73 1.26 3.02
CA ILE A 31 5.10 0.76 4.35
C ILE A 31 4.46 1.59 5.47
N ALA A 32 4.09 2.83 5.19
CA ALA A 32 3.38 3.70 6.12
C ALA A 32 2.37 4.56 5.36
N VAL A 33 1.18 4.74 5.94
CA VAL A 33 0.12 5.62 5.46
C VAL A 33 -0.38 6.45 6.64
N GLY A 34 -0.49 7.77 6.50
CA GLY A 34 -1.00 8.62 7.57
C GLY A 34 -0.63 10.09 7.42
N SER A 35 -0.40 10.76 8.55
CA SER A 35 0.06 12.16 8.56
C SER A 35 1.53 12.25 8.11
N LEU A 36 1.93 13.42 7.60
CA LEU A 36 3.32 13.66 7.21
C LEU A 36 4.29 13.41 8.38
N ALA A 37 3.92 13.84 9.59
CA ALA A 37 4.72 13.63 10.79
C ALA A 37 4.93 12.14 11.10
N PHE A 38 3.87 11.34 11.01
CA PHE A 38 3.94 9.89 11.19
C PHE A 38 4.83 9.23 10.14
N VAL A 39 4.63 9.58 8.88
CA VAL A 39 5.38 9.01 7.76
C VAL A 39 6.87 9.36 7.84
N ASN A 40 7.21 10.59 8.22
CA ASN A 40 8.59 11.00 8.44
C ASN A 40 9.23 10.28 9.63
N LYS A 41 8.50 10.10 10.73
CA LYS A 41 8.97 9.31 11.88
C LYS A 41 9.34 7.89 11.44
N VAL A 42 8.45 7.21 10.73
CA VAL A 42 8.72 5.86 10.21
C VAL A 42 9.91 5.84 9.25
N LYS A 43 10.05 6.86 8.39
CA LYS A 43 11.20 6.98 7.48
C LYS A 43 12.52 7.08 8.24
N VAL A 44 12.56 7.87 9.32
CA VAL A 44 13.74 8.02 10.18
C VAL A 44 14.06 6.71 10.90
N GLU A 45 13.04 6.04 11.47
CA GLU A 45 13.21 4.76 12.17
C GLU A 45 13.71 3.64 11.24
N LEU A 46 13.31 3.66 9.97
CA LEU A 46 13.81 2.71 8.95
C LEU A 46 15.25 2.99 8.53
N GLY A 47 15.75 4.22 8.69
CA GLY A 47 17.12 4.62 8.35
C GLY A 47 17.52 4.23 6.94
N ILE A 48 18.63 3.50 6.81
CA ILE A 48 19.16 3.02 5.52
C ILE A 48 18.12 2.18 4.75
N LYS A 49 17.23 1.46 5.43
CA LYS A 49 16.19 0.68 4.76
C LYS A 49 15.23 1.58 3.98
N ALA A 50 15.04 2.85 4.35
CA ALA A 50 14.19 3.77 3.62
C ALA A 50 14.89 4.51 2.46
N MET A 51 16.15 4.18 2.14
CA MET A 51 16.95 4.89 1.12
C MET A 51 16.25 4.99 -0.24
N PHE A 52 15.62 3.92 -0.71
CA PHE A 52 14.90 3.88 -2.00
C PHE A 52 13.39 4.14 -1.84
N ARG A 53 12.99 4.79 -0.75
CA ARG A 53 11.59 5.06 -0.42
C ARG A 53 11.32 6.55 -0.32
N GLU A 54 10.21 6.95 -0.91
CA GLU A 54 9.78 8.33 -1.04
C GLU A 54 8.47 8.58 -0.32
N VAL A 55 8.32 9.80 0.17
CA VAL A 55 7.08 10.28 0.77
C VAL A 55 6.24 10.88 -0.33
N ALA A 56 5.06 10.32 -0.57
CA ALA A 56 4.10 10.81 -1.56
C ALA A 56 2.78 11.19 -0.88
N LYS A 57 2.02 12.12 -1.47
CA LYS A 57 0.66 12.46 -1.01
C LYS A 57 -0.36 11.77 -1.92
N THR A 58 -1.18 10.89 -1.36
CA THR A 58 -2.17 10.09 -2.10
C THR A 58 -3.48 10.01 -1.32
N GLY A 59 -4.59 10.40 -1.96
CA GLY A 59 -5.94 10.25 -1.38
C GLY A 59 -6.12 10.92 -0.01
N GLY A 60 -5.55 12.12 0.18
CA GLY A 60 -5.65 12.88 1.44
C GLY A 60 -4.65 12.47 2.54
N ALA A 61 -3.89 11.40 2.36
CA ALA A 61 -2.85 10.95 3.29
C ALA A 61 -1.45 11.06 2.68
N TYR A 62 -0.43 10.94 3.52
CA TYR A 62 0.96 10.73 3.11
C TYR A 62 1.29 9.24 3.16
N THR A 63 2.12 8.78 2.22
CA THR A 63 2.56 7.39 2.12
C THR A 63 4.08 7.32 2.02
N LEU A 64 4.73 6.39 2.72
CA LEU A 64 6.13 6.01 2.48
C LEU A 64 6.15 4.76 1.60
N ARG A 65 6.52 4.90 0.33
CA ARG A 65 6.53 3.79 -0.65
C ARG A 65 7.81 3.77 -1.48
N GLY A 66 8.07 2.66 -2.16
CA GLY A 66 9.20 2.57 -3.09
C GLY A 66 9.09 3.62 -4.20
N SER A 67 10.22 4.11 -4.71
CA SER A 67 10.21 4.93 -5.91
C SER A 67 9.75 4.05 -7.10
N GLN A 68 8.66 4.45 -7.77
CA GLN A 68 8.08 3.71 -8.91
C GLN A 68 9.15 3.44 -10.00
N GLY A 69 10.09 4.37 -10.20
CA GLY A 69 11.21 4.20 -11.15
C GLY A 69 12.23 3.12 -10.78
N ALA A 70 12.31 2.69 -9.52
CA ALA A 70 13.24 1.65 -9.08
C ALA A 70 12.65 0.24 -9.17
N LEU A 71 11.34 0.09 -8.91
CA LEU A 71 10.66 -1.21 -8.97
C LEU A 71 10.54 -1.74 -10.40
N THR A 72 10.30 -0.85 -11.37
CA THR A 72 10.23 -1.24 -12.79
C THR A 72 11.57 -1.81 -13.29
N GLN A 73 12.70 -1.27 -12.85
CA GLN A 73 14.02 -1.75 -13.30
C GLN A 73 14.39 -3.13 -12.75
N VAL A 74 14.02 -3.43 -11.51
CA VAL A 74 14.28 -4.75 -10.90
C VAL A 74 13.41 -5.83 -11.55
N ILE A 75 12.12 -5.56 -11.76
CA ILE A 75 11.20 -6.51 -12.38
C ILE A 75 11.55 -6.76 -13.86
N LEU A 76 12.03 -5.73 -14.58
CA LEU A 76 12.47 -5.89 -15.98
C LEU A 76 13.82 -6.63 -16.07
N ALA A 77 14.76 -6.40 -15.16
CA ALA A 77 16.04 -7.11 -15.13
C ALA A 77 15.88 -8.63 -14.89
N GLU A 78 14.89 -9.02 -14.08
CA GLU A 78 14.57 -10.44 -13.84
C GLU A 78 13.96 -11.11 -15.08
N LYS A 79 13.18 -10.37 -15.88
CA LYS A 79 12.59 -10.89 -17.13
C LYS A 79 13.54 -10.99 -18.31
N VAL A 80 14.61 -10.19 -18.36
CA VAL A 80 15.60 -10.21 -19.46
C VAL A 80 16.60 -11.36 -19.35
N THR A 81 16.71 -11.99 -18.17
CA THR A 81 17.67 -13.07 -17.91
C THR A 81 17.06 -14.47 -18.09
N ARG A 82 15.83 -14.60 -18.60
CA ARG A 82 15.14 -15.89 -18.75
C ARG A 82 14.63 -16.13 -20.17
#